data_AF-A0A8T4N400-F1
#
_entry.id   AF-A0A8T4N400-F1
#
_cell.length_a   1.000
_cell.length_b   1.000
_cell.length_c   1.000
_cell.angle_alpha   90.00
_cell.angle_beta   90.00
_cell.angle_gamma   90.00
#
_symmetry.space_group_name_H-M   'P 1'
#
loop_
_entity.id
_entity.type
_entity.pdbx_description
1 polymer ?
#
loop_
_entity_poly.entity_id
_entity_poly.type
_entity_poly.pdbx_seq_one_letter_code
_entity_poly.pdbx_strand_id
1 'polypeptide(L)'
;MKTTLKQKVLVEMRKPEVYTREVINYVERRLPYVFGVACEKNWSINEWQPDLTFGDQKGQKTVLITVRMFDLWESAVIDILNQHLKKLNVIVEPSHDAIGDLNIIFPDKTKMKWEIKTSQADDSFTGATHSASKCNNYILINYAINRNLKLNFKENKKFITELAVFVWDDMEAIWSGKPTEHSSFTTLKIPIDIAKKRKGITVIGKLEYKKKWCRIIRKKRNITQSLSL
;
A
#
# COMPACT_ATOMS: atom_id res chain seq x y z
N MET A 1 21.98 19.11 -16.63
CA MET A 1 22.18 18.62 -15.24
C MET A 1 22.27 17.10 -15.25
N LYS A 2 23.25 16.49 -14.58
CA LYS A 2 23.34 15.02 -14.44
C LYS A 2 22.33 14.55 -13.39
N THR A 3 21.53 13.52 -13.72
CA THR A 3 20.57 12.91 -12.79
C THR A 3 21.29 12.22 -11.63
N THR A 4 20.91 12.54 -10.39
CA THR A 4 21.48 11.93 -9.18
C THR A 4 20.98 10.49 -8.99
N LEU A 5 21.70 9.69 -8.20
CA LEU A 5 21.28 8.33 -7.88
C LEU A 5 19.93 8.30 -7.15
N LYS A 6 19.69 9.24 -6.21
CA LYS A 6 18.39 9.44 -5.54
C LYS A 6 17.27 9.67 -6.57
N GLN A 7 17.50 10.50 -7.59
CA GLN A 7 16.52 10.75 -8.64
C GLN A 7 16.25 9.49 -9.48
N LYS A 8 17.28 8.70 -9.81
CA LYS A 8 17.10 7.42 -10.52
C LYS A 8 16.28 6.41 -9.70
N VAL A 9 16.55 6.30 -8.40
CA VAL A 9 15.75 5.47 -7.47
C VAL A 9 14.29 5.89 -7.47
N LEU A 10 14.01 7.20 -7.32
CA LEU A 10 12.64 7.72 -7.35
C LEU A 10 11.93 7.44 -8.67
N VAL A 11 12.63 7.51 -9.81
CA VAL A 11 12.06 7.15 -11.12
C VAL A 11 11.62 5.70 -11.15
N GLU A 12 12.46 4.78 -10.63
CA GLU A 12 12.11 3.35 -10.57
C GLU A 12 10.94 3.09 -9.61
N MET A 13 10.95 3.70 -8.43
CA MET A 13 9.84 3.60 -7.48
C MET A 13 8.54 4.17 -8.02
N ARG A 14 8.59 5.15 -8.94
CA ARG A 14 7.41 5.79 -9.53
C ARG A 14 6.90 5.13 -10.79
N LYS A 15 7.36 3.92 -11.11
CA LYS A 15 6.87 3.13 -12.24
C LYS A 15 5.50 2.50 -11.95
N PRO A 16 4.43 2.85 -12.69
CA PRO A 16 3.11 2.25 -12.46
C PRO A 16 3.07 0.72 -12.62
N GLU A 17 3.90 0.16 -13.49
CA GLU A 17 3.99 -1.28 -13.76
C GLU A 17 4.48 -2.09 -12.55
N VAL A 18 5.37 -1.52 -11.73
CA VAL A 18 5.84 -2.12 -10.46
C VAL A 18 4.64 -2.50 -9.60
N TYR A 19 3.70 -1.58 -9.45
CA TYR A 19 2.55 -1.82 -8.58
C TYR A 19 1.40 -2.55 -9.27
N THR A 20 1.01 -2.11 -10.47
CA THR A 20 -0.18 -2.65 -11.17
C THR A 20 -0.01 -4.08 -11.63
N ARG A 21 1.24 -4.52 -11.88
CA ARG A 21 1.54 -5.87 -12.35
C ARG A 21 2.24 -6.69 -11.27
N GLU A 22 3.31 -6.19 -10.68
CA GLU A 22 4.19 -7.05 -9.89
C GLU A 22 3.76 -7.13 -8.42
N VAL A 23 3.57 -5.98 -7.75
CA VAL A 23 3.10 -5.95 -6.35
C VAL A 23 1.71 -6.57 -6.21
N ILE A 24 0.74 -6.22 -7.06
CA ILE A 24 -0.60 -6.84 -6.99
C ILE A 24 -0.51 -8.36 -7.18
N ASN A 25 0.24 -8.84 -8.18
CA ASN A 25 0.34 -10.29 -8.41
C ASN A 25 1.01 -11.00 -7.22
N TYR A 26 2.01 -10.36 -6.59
CA TYR A 26 2.64 -10.87 -5.38
C TYR A 26 1.61 -11.01 -4.25
N VAL A 27 0.81 -9.98 -4.01
CA VAL A 27 -0.24 -9.96 -2.96
C VAL A 27 -1.28 -11.04 -3.25
N GLU A 28 -1.83 -11.09 -4.47
CA GLU A 28 -2.91 -12.03 -4.82
C GLU A 28 -2.47 -13.50 -4.72
N ARG A 29 -1.24 -13.82 -5.13
CA ARG A 29 -0.67 -15.17 -5.00
C ARG A 29 -0.51 -15.61 -3.55
N ARG A 30 -0.41 -14.66 -2.61
CA ARG A 30 -0.16 -14.91 -1.19
C ARG A 30 -1.37 -14.70 -0.30
N LEU A 31 -2.53 -14.39 -0.87
CA LEU A 31 -3.80 -14.35 -0.14
C LEU A 31 -4.08 -15.61 0.68
N PRO A 32 -3.71 -16.84 0.26
CA PRO A 32 -3.92 -18.04 1.08
C PRO A 32 -3.20 -18.03 2.43
N TYR A 33 -2.07 -17.30 2.57
CA TYR A 33 -1.39 -17.18 3.86
C TYR A 33 -2.20 -16.36 4.88
N VAL A 34 -3.01 -15.44 4.38
CA VAL A 34 -3.82 -14.53 5.21
C VAL A 34 -5.24 -15.03 5.39
N PHE A 35 -5.81 -15.63 4.35
CA PHE A 35 -7.20 -16.07 4.27
C PHE A 35 -7.29 -17.59 4.05
N GLY A 36 -6.42 -18.36 4.69
CA GLY A 36 -6.34 -19.82 4.51
C GLY A 36 -7.67 -20.54 4.75
N VAL A 37 -8.38 -20.19 5.83
CA VAL A 37 -9.71 -20.75 6.13
C VAL A 37 -10.73 -20.44 5.02
N ALA A 38 -10.73 -19.21 4.51
CA ALA A 38 -11.62 -18.85 3.40
C ALA A 38 -11.26 -19.61 2.12
N CYS A 39 -9.96 -19.85 1.87
CA CYS A 39 -9.49 -20.65 0.74
C CYS A 39 -9.88 -22.14 0.86
N GLU A 40 -9.80 -22.71 2.06
CA GLU A 40 -10.19 -24.09 2.35
C GLU A 40 -11.69 -24.30 2.14
N LYS A 41 -12.51 -23.37 2.61
CA LYS A 41 -13.97 -23.44 2.52
C LYS A 41 -14.54 -22.92 1.20
N ASN A 42 -13.68 -22.45 0.29
CA ASN A 42 -14.08 -21.76 -0.94
C ASN A 42 -15.09 -20.64 -0.66
N TRP A 43 -14.77 -19.80 0.32
CA TRP A 43 -15.56 -18.66 0.76
C TRP A 43 -15.04 -17.37 0.16
N SER A 44 -15.95 -16.44 -0.04
CA SER A 44 -15.65 -15.04 -0.27
C SER A 44 -15.42 -14.31 1.05
N ILE A 45 -14.88 -13.09 0.97
CA ILE A 45 -14.69 -12.23 2.16
C ILE A 45 -16.01 -11.88 2.83
N ASN A 46 -17.11 -11.78 2.07
CA ASN A 46 -18.43 -11.54 2.66
C ASN A 46 -18.97 -12.75 3.43
N GLU A 47 -18.60 -13.97 3.03
CA GLU A 47 -18.98 -15.20 3.72
C GLU A 47 -18.01 -15.55 4.86
N TRP A 48 -16.79 -15.06 4.81
CA TRP A 48 -15.80 -15.28 5.84
C TRP A 48 -16.15 -14.50 7.11
N GLN A 49 -16.52 -15.24 8.16
CA GLN A 49 -16.76 -14.73 9.51
C GLN A 49 -15.60 -15.14 10.42
N PRO A 50 -14.70 -14.22 10.77
CA PRO A 50 -13.55 -14.54 11.60
C PRO A 50 -13.91 -14.82 13.06
N ASP A 51 -15.04 -14.28 13.54
CA ASP A 51 -15.57 -14.49 14.89
C ASP A 51 -17.08 -14.18 14.89
N LEU A 52 -17.86 -14.96 15.65
CA LEU A 52 -19.30 -14.84 15.86
C LEU A 52 -19.72 -13.48 16.47
N THR A 53 -18.79 -12.79 17.15
CA THR A 53 -19.03 -11.49 17.79
C THR A 53 -18.89 -10.29 16.84
N PHE A 54 -18.23 -10.46 15.70
CA PHE A 54 -18.16 -9.46 14.64
C PHE A 54 -19.47 -9.50 13.86
N GLY A 55 -20.52 -8.87 14.41
CA GLY A 55 -21.77 -8.63 13.69
C GLY A 55 -21.51 -8.02 12.30
N ASP A 56 -22.52 -7.96 11.45
CA ASP A 56 -22.43 -7.60 10.02
C ASP A 56 -21.95 -6.16 9.68
N GLN A 57 -21.24 -5.51 10.59
CA GLN A 57 -20.65 -4.20 10.43
C GLN A 57 -19.50 -4.21 9.41
N LYS A 58 -19.83 -3.82 8.17
CA LYS A 58 -18.90 -3.61 7.05
C LYS A 58 -17.62 -2.82 7.43
N GLY A 59 -17.74 -1.84 8.34
CA GLY A 59 -16.61 -1.04 8.82
C GLY A 59 -15.56 -1.87 9.55
N GLN A 60 -15.97 -2.66 10.56
CA GLN A 60 -15.07 -3.52 11.33
C GLN A 60 -14.42 -4.60 10.46
N LYS A 61 -15.19 -5.23 9.55
CA LYS A 61 -14.64 -6.18 8.57
C LYS A 61 -13.56 -5.51 7.70
N THR A 62 -13.74 -4.26 7.29
CA THR A 62 -12.76 -3.52 6.46
C THR A 62 -11.45 -3.24 7.20
N VAL A 63 -11.52 -2.85 8.47
CA VAL A 63 -10.33 -2.64 9.31
C VAL A 63 -9.58 -3.96 9.47
N LEU A 64 -10.29 -5.03 9.82
CA LEU A 64 -9.68 -6.36 10.01
C LEU A 64 -8.97 -6.87 8.75
N ILE A 65 -9.61 -6.74 7.57
CA ILE A 65 -9.00 -7.11 6.30
C ILE A 65 -7.74 -6.28 6.04
N THR A 66 -7.81 -4.96 6.30
CA THR A 66 -6.67 -4.06 6.08
C THR A 66 -5.48 -4.45 6.95
N VAL A 67 -5.71 -4.74 8.24
CA VAL A 67 -4.67 -5.24 9.14
C VAL A 67 -4.15 -6.58 8.64
N ARG A 68 -5.00 -7.55 8.34
CA ARG A 68 -4.54 -8.86 7.88
C ARG A 68 -3.73 -8.84 6.57
N MET A 69 -3.93 -7.82 5.73
CA MET A 69 -3.21 -7.66 4.47
C MET A 69 -1.99 -6.75 4.56
N PHE A 70 -1.72 -6.08 5.69
CA PHE A 70 -0.68 -5.06 5.77
C PHE A 70 0.70 -5.68 5.46
N ASP A 71 1.05 -6.78 6.13
CA ASP A 71 2.32 -7.49 5.95
C ASP A 71 2.53 -7.96 4.51
N LEU A 72 1.44 -8.40 3.84
CA LEU A 72 1.50 -8.86 2.45
C LEU A 72 1.86 -7.71 1.50
N TRP A 73 1.24 -6.55 1.69
CA TRP A 73 1.54 -5.38 0.86
C TRP A 73 2.96 -4.87 1.10
N GLU A 74 3.37 -4.79 2.37
CA GLU A 74 4.69 -4.29 2.76
C GLU A 74 5.79 -5.20 2.21
N SER A 75 5.68 -6.51 2.45
CA SER A 75 6.60 -7.51 1.90
C SER A 75 6.64 -7.48 0.38
N ALA A 76 5.47 -7.36 -0.28
CA ALA A 76 5.41 -7.28 -1.73
C ALA A 76 6.14 -6.06 -2.30
N VAL A 77 5.97 -4.88 -1.68
CA VAL A 77 6.62 -3.65 -2.14
C VAL A 77 8.13 -3.75 -1.92
N ILE A 78 8.57 -4.23 -0.76
CA ILE A 78 10.00 -4.39 -0.43
C ILE A 78 10.68 -5.32 -1.43
N ASP A 79 10.13 -6.54 -1.60
CA ASP A 79 10.73 -7.56 -2.47
C ASP A 79 10.83 -7.09 -3.92
N ILE A 80 9.75 -6.50 -4.45
CA ILE A 80 9.72 -6.03 -5.84
C ILE A 80 10.66 -4.82 -6.00
N LEU A 81 10.63 -3.83 -5.12
CA LEU A 81 11.53 -2.69 -5.23
C LEU A 81 13.00 -3.11 -5.10
N ASN A 82 13.33 -4.06 -4.23
CA ASN A 82 14.69 -4.60 -4.12
C ASN A 82 15.18 -5.18 -5.46
N GLN A 83 14.33 -5.94 -6.15
CA GLN A 83 14.65 -6.49 -7.48
C GLN A 83 14.90 -5.38 -8.52
N HIS A 84 14.03 -4.35 -8.56
CA HIS A 84 14.15 -3.25 -9.52
C HIS A 84 15.34 -2.34 -9.24
N LEU A 85 15.68 -2.12 -7.97
CA LEU A 85 16.74 -1.22 -7.55
C LEU A 85 18.12 -1.88 -7.50
N LYS A 86 18.20 -3.22 -7.50
CA LYS A 86 19.46 -3.98 -7.58
C LYS A 86 20.32 -3.57 -8.78
N LYS A 87 19.73 -3.22 -9.92
CA LYS A 87 20.45 -2.75 -11.12
C LYS A 87 21.19 -1.40 -10.92
N LEU A 88 20.83 -0.67 -9.86
CA LEU A 88 21.46 0.57 -9.45
C LEU A 88 22.44 0.36 -8.28
N ASN A 89 22.73 -0.90 -7.91
CA ASN A 89 23.47 -1.27 -6.69
C ASN A 89 22.84 -0.70 -5.41
N VAL A 90 21.51 -0.52 -5.42
CA VAL A 90 20.73 -0.05 -4.28
C VAL A 90 20.00 -1.23 -3.67
N ILE A 91 20.06 -1.34 -2.34
CA ILE A 91 19.42 -2.41 -1.57
C ILE A 91 18.15 -1.85 -0.93
N VAL A 92 17.08 -2.64 -0.94
CA VAL A 92 15.87 -2.35 -0.17
C VAL A 92 15.68 -3.44 0.88
N GLU A 93 15.58 -3.05 2.14
CA GLU A 93 15.37 -3.96 3.26
C GLU A 93 14.37 -3.39 4.27
N PRO A 94 13.63 -4.22 5.01
CA PRO A 94 12.82 -3.74 6.13
C PRO A 94 13.71 -3.10 7.22
N SER A 95 13.18 -2.07 7.88
CA SER A 95 13.75 -1.59 9.14
C SER A 95 13.49 -2.62 10.23
N HIS A 96 14.39 -2.71 11.20
CA HIS A 96 14.24 -3.65 12.32
C HIS A 96 13.04 -3.29 13.22
N ASP A 97 12.51 -2.07 13.07
CA ASP A 97 11.44 -1.52 13.90
C ASP A 97 10.04 -2.00 13.50
N ALA A 98 9.79 -2.22 12.20
CA ALA A 98 8.54 -2.70 11.64
C ALA A 98 8.74 -3.12 10.17
N ILE A 99 7.99 -4.13 9.69
CA ILE A 99 8.05 -4.58 8.29
C ILE A 99 7.68 -3.44 7.32
N GLY A 100 6.75 -2.56 7.71
CA GLY A 100 6.30 -1.42 6.90
C GLY A 100 7.26 -0.25 6.82
N ASP A 101 8.27 -0.21 7.69
CA ASP A 101 9.39 0.72 7.59
C ASP A 101 10.45 0.05 6.72
N LEU A 102 10.99 0.77 5.72
CA LEU A 102 12.03 0.23 4.84
C LEU A 102 13.20 1.19 4.67
N ASN A 103 14.39 0.63 4.55
CA ASN A 103 15.62 1.33 4.25
C ASN A 103 15.96 1.14 2.77
N ILE A 104 16.14 2.24 2.06
CA ILE A 104 16.83 2.26 0.78
C ILE A 104 18.29 2.60 1.03
N ILE A 105 19.18 1.65 0.76
CA ILE A 105 20.61 1.75 1.06
C ILE A 105 21.39 1.96 -0.23
N PHE A 106 22.12 3.07 -0.30
CA PHE A 106 22.95 3.43 -1.44
C PHE A 106 24.33 2.76 -1.37
N PRO A 107 25.09 2.72 -2.49
CA PRO A 107 26.43 2.15 -2.52
C PRO A 107 27.41 2.78 -1.52
N ASP A 108 27.24 4.07 -1.24
CA ASP A 108 28.01 4.84 -0.25
C ASP A 108 27.57 4.58 1.21
N LYS A 109 26.67 3.61 1.42
CA LYS A 109 26.07 3.23 2.71
C LYS A 109 25.14 4.28 3.32
N THR A 110 24.86 5.37 2.62
CA THR A 110 23.81 6.29 3.06
C THR A 110 22.44 5.61 2.98
N LYS A 111 21.54 5.98 3.89
CA LYS A 111 20.20 5.39 4.02
C LYS A 111 19.12 6.43 3.79
N MET A 112 18.10 6.07 3.02
CA MET A 112 16.85 6.81 2.92
C MET A 112 15.73 5.96 3.51
N LYS A 113 15.13 6.45 4.59
CA LYS A 113 14.01 5.80 5.27
C LYS A 113 12.70 6.09 4.55
N TRP A 114 11.88 5.08 4.39
CA TRP A 114 10.53 5.15 3.84
C TRP A 114 9.56 4.35 4.71
N GLU A 115 8.29 4.73 4.66
CA GLU A 115 7.21 4.01 5.33
C GLU A 115 6.12 3.67 4.31
N ILE A 116 5.67 2.42 4.31
CA ILE A 116 4.55 1.95 3.49
C ILE A 116 3.28 2.05 4.32
N LYS A 117 2.23 2.64 3.76
CA LYS A 117 0.90 2.65 4.37
C LYS A 117 -0.13 2.18 3.38
N THR A 118 -1.01 1.28 3.83
CA THR A 118 -2.09 0.74 3.00
C THR A 118 -3.45 1.12 3.59
N SER A 119 -4.44 1.37 2.75
CA SER A 119 -5.80 1.70 3.20
C SER A 119 -6.85 1.34 2.17
N GLN A 120 -8.07 1.10 2.64
CA GLN A 120 -9.28 0.94 1.83
C GLN A 120 -10.26 2.13 2.00
N ALA A 121 -9.86 3.20 2.70
CA ALA A 121 -10.68 4.41 2.87
C ALA A 121 -10.69 5.28 1.60
N ASP A 122 -11.75 6.05 1.37
CA ASP A 122 -11.97 6.79 0.10
C ASP A 122 -11.28 8.16 0.05
N ASP A 123 -11.01 8.78 1.19
CA ASP A 123 -10.52 10.17 1.30
C ASP A 123 -9.29 10.31 2.20
N SER A 124 -8.72 9.19 2.65
CA SER A 124 -7.67 9.19 3.65
C SER A 124 -6.82 7.94 3.60
N PHE A 125 -5.65 8.03 4.22
CA PHE A 125 -4.87 6.87 4.63
C PHE A 125 -4.98 6.74 6.14
N THR A 126 -5.23 5.54 6.61
CA THR A 126 -5.28 5.19 8.02
C THR A 126 -4.09 4.30 8.33
N GLY A 127 -3.34 4.61 9.39
CA GLY A 127 -2.18 3.82 9.79
C GLY A 127 -2.12 3.65 11.29
N ALA A 128 -1.65 2.49 11.74
CA ALA A 128 -1.23 2.34 13.12
C ALA A 128 0.01 3.20 13.37
N THR A 129 0.09 3.80 14.56
CA THR A 129 1.12 4.79 14.95
C THR A 129 2.45 4.13 15.36
N HIS A 130 2.65 2.85 15.04
CA HIS A 130 3.76 2.04 15.58
C HIS A 130 5.08 2.19 14.80
N SER A 131 5.33 3.31 14.11
CA SER A 131 6.69 3.57 13.59
C SER A 131 7.56 4.14 14.72
N ALA A 132 8.65 3.45 15.05
CA ALA A 132 9.62 3.90 16.04
C ALA A 132 10.47 5.09 15.55
N SER A 133 10.50 5.37 14.24
CA SER A 133 11.26 6.47 13.68
C SER A 133 10.45 7.28 12.66
N LYS A 134 10.09 8.53 13.02
CA LYS A 134 9.41 9.46 12.12
C LYS A 134 10.22 9.61 10.82
N CYS A 135 9.63 9.25 9.69
CA CYS A 135 10.18 9.53 8.37
C CYS A 135 9.24 10.44 7.58
N ASN A 136 9.77 11.10 6.55
CA ASN A 136 8.99 11.98 5.67
C ASN A 136 8.78 11.37 4.28
N ASN A 137 9.23 10.14 4.03
CA ASN A 137 9.07 9.51 2.71
C ASN A 137 8.07 8.37 2.81
N TYR A 138 7.05 8.40 1.96
CA TYR A 138 5.92 7.49 2.06
C TYR A 138 5.59 6.81 0.74
N ILE A 139 5.31 5.51 0.80
CA ILE A 139 4.61 4.77 -0.25
C ILE A 139 3.18 4.53 0.26
N LEU A 140 2.23 5.28 -0.27
CA LEU A 140 0.83 5.21 0.14
C LEU A 140 0.04 4.41 -0.89
N ILE A 141 -0.60 3.33 -0.46
CA ILE A 141 -1.34 2.41 -1.30
C ILE A 141 -2.81 2.42 -0.87
N ASN A 142 -3.69 2.86 -1.76
CA ASN A 142 -5.13 2.84 -1.52
C ASN A 142 -5.79 1.85 -2.47
N TYR A 143 -6.56 0.89 -1.97
CA TYR A 143 -7.05 -0.21 -2.79
C TYR A 143 -8.51 -0.59 -2.49
N ALA A 144 -9.13 -1.26 -3.45
CA ALA A 144 -10.45 -1.88 -3.29
C ALA A 144 -10.36 -3.37 -3.63
N ILE A 145 -11.15 -4.17 -2.92
CA ILE A 145 -11.17 -5.63 -3.08
C ILE A 145 -12.51 -6.14 -3.62
N ASN A 146 -12.48 -7.25 -4.36
CA ASN A 146 -13.67 -8.00 -4.72
C ASN A 146 -14.10 -8.87 -3.53
N ARG A 147 -15.04 -8.37 -2.73
CA ARG A 147 -15.52 -9.08 -1.53
C ARG A 147 -16.33 -10.34 -1.82
N ASN A 148 -16.79 -10.51 -3.06
CA ASN A 148 -17.57 -11.66 -3.51
C ASN A 148 -16.71 -12.70 -4.24
N LEU A 149 -15.41 -12.43 -4.46
CA LEU A 149 -14.53 -13.43 -5.06
C LEU A 149 -14.39 -14.62 -4.11
N LYS A 150 -14.73 -15.81 -4.59
CA LYS A 150 -14.46 -17.06 -3.89
C LYS A 150 -12.95 -17.31 -3.88
N LEU A 151 -12.38 -17.41 -2.68
CA LEU A 151 -10.95 -17.61 -2.51
C LEU A 151 -10.60 -19.10 -2.57
N ASN A 152 -9.44 -19.43 -3.11
CA ASN A 152 -8.91 -20.78 -3.17
C ASN A 152 -7.37 -20.79 -3.03
N PHE A 153 -6.76 -21.95 -2.82
CA PHE A 153 -5.31 -22.06 -2.63
C PHE A 153 -4.46 -21.87 -3.91
N LYS A 154 -5.08 -21.88 -5.10
CA LYS A 154 -4.36 -21.88 -6.38
C LYS A 154 -4.23 -20.48 -6.97
N GLU A 155 -5.36 -19.84 -7.23
CA GLU A 155 -5.41 -18.57 -7.94
C GLU A 155 -6.53 -17.67 -7.39
N ASN A 156 -6.13 -16.51 -6.88
CA ASN A 156 -7.02 -15.46 -6.39
C ASN A 156 -6.86 -14.17 -7.21
N LYS A 157 -6.66 -14.30 -8.53
CA LYS A 157 -6.61 -13.13 -9.42
C LYS A 157 -7.93 -12.36 -9.32
N LYS A 158 -7.86 -11.05 -9.54
CA LYS A 158 -9.00 -10.11 -9.47
C LYS A 158 -9.51 -9.86 -8.04
N PHE A 159 -8.81 -10.33 -7.02
CA PHE A 159 -9.11 -9.96 -5.64
C PHE A 159 -8.91 -8.45 -5.45
N ILE A 160 -7.81 -7.89 -5.96
CA ILE A 160 -7.61 -6.44 -6.00
C ILE A 160 -8.27 -5.88 -7.27
N THR A 161 -9.26 -5.01 -7.08
CA THR A 161 -10.12 -4.48 -8.15
C THR A 161 -9.74 -3.07 -8.57
N GLU A 162 -9.29 -2.25 -7.62
CA GLU A 162 -8.89 -0.87 -7.86
C GLU A 162 -7.66 -0.54 -7.02
N LEU A 163 -6.83 0.37 -7.53
CA LEU A 163 -5.59 0.77 -6.88
C LEU A 163 -5.32 2.26 -7.13
N ALA A 164 -4.86 2.98 -6.10
CA ALA A 164 -4.12 4.22 -6.22
C ALA A 164 -2.81 4.08 -5.45
N VAL A 165 -1.73 4.62 -6.01
CA VAL A 165 -0.40 4.57 -5.39
C VAL A 165 0.21 5.95 -5.44
N PHE A 166 0.77 6.36 -4.32
CA PHE A 166 1.50 7.60 -4.17
C PHE A 166 2.90 7.30 -3.63
N VAL A 167 3.91 7.84 -4.29
CA VAL A 167 5.31 7.75 -3.85
C VAL A 167 5.77 9.16 -3.57
N TRP A 168 5.79 9.48 -2.28
CA TRP A 168 5.89 10.83 -1.78
C TRP A 168 7.17 11.00 -0.97
N ASP A 169 8.20 11.56 -1.59
CA ASP A 169 9.42 12.00 -0.93
C ASP A 169 9.25 13.38 -0.30
N ASP A 170 9.83 13.58 0.88
CA ASP A 170 9.78 14.84 1.64
C ASP A 170 8.33 15.35 1.84
N MET A 171 7.48 14.47 2.37
CA MET A 171 6.05 14.71 2.60
C MET A 171 5.81 15.83 3.60
N GLU A 172 5.06 16.83 3.15
CA GLU A 172 4.67 18.01 3.93
C GLU A 172 3.30 17.84 4.61
N ALA A 173 2.54 16.81 4.23
CA ALA A 173 1.23 16.54 4.81
C ALA A 173 1.38 15.95 6.22
N ILE A 174 0.60 16.49 7.17
CA ILE A 174 0.68 16.10 8.57
C ILE A 174 -0.37 15.02 8.86
N TRP A 175 0.07 13.94 9.51
CA TRP A 175 -0.83 12.94 10.08
C TRP A 175 -1.67 13.56 11.19
N SER A 176 -2.99 13.40 11.10
CA SER A 176 -3.95 13.85 12.10
C SER A 176 -4.33 12.71 13.05
N GLY A 177 -4.66 13.07 14.30
CA GLY A 177 -4.95 12.12 15.38
C GLY A 177 -3.77 11.95 16.35
N LYS A 178 -4.09 11.58 17.59
CA LYS A 178 -3.12 11.12 18.59
C LYS A 178 -3.53 9.72 19.03
N PRO A 179 -2.59 8.80 19.27
CA PRO A 179 -2.90 7.56 19.97
C PRO A 179 -3.60 7.87 21.29
N THR A 180 -4.70 7.18 21.56
CA THR A 180 -5.34 7.13 22.87
C THR A 180 -5.25 5.72 23.43
N GLU A 181 -5.60 5.52 24.71
CA GLU A 181 -5.63 4.19 25.34
C GLU A 181 -6.52 3.18 24.60
N HIS A 182 -7.44 3.65 23.74
CA HIS A 182 -8.40 2.83 23.01
C HIS A 182 -8.28 2.93 21.49
N SER A 183 -7.32 3.70 20.95
CA SER A 183 -7.13 3.84 19.51
C SER A 183 -5.70 4.23 19.17
N SER A 184 -5.00 3.40 18.40
CA SER A 184 -3.65 3.66 17.89
C SER A 184 -3.64 4.18 16.44
N PHE A 185 -4.78 4.63 15.92
CA PHE A 185 -4.92 5.01 14.51
C PHE A 185 -4.69 6.50 14.27
N THR A 186 -3.81 6.80 13.33
CA THR A 186 -3.66 8.14 12.74
C THR A 186 -4.22 8.16 11.33
N THR A 187 -4.64 9.34 10.90
CA THR A 187 -5.26 9.56 9.58
C THR A 187 -4.49 10.63 8.82
N LEU A 188 -4.02 10.30 7.62
CA LEU A 188 -3.47 11.24 6.67
C LEU A 188 -4.56 11.65 5.68
N LYS A 189 -4.87 12.95 5.66
CA LYS A 189 -5.64 13.60 4.59
C LYS A 189 -4.71 14.51 3.81
N ILE A 190 -4.87 14.54 2.49
CA ILE A 190 -4.02 15.36 1.62
C ILE A 190 -4.69 16.73 1.42
N PRO A 191 -4.11 17.85 1.88
CA PRO A 191 -4.63 19.18 1.59
C PRO A 191 -4.55 19.51 0.09
N ILE A 192 -5.53 20.25 -0.43
CA ILE A 192 -5.56 20.64 -1.84
C ILE A 192 -4.33 21.45 -2.26
N ASP A 193 -3.83 22.33 -1.38
CA ASP A 193 -2.71 23.22 -1.69
C ASP A 193 -1.39 22.47 -1.79
N ILE A 194 -1.22 21.43 -0.97
CA ILE A 194 -0.07 20.52 -1.05
C ILE A 194 -0.15 19.71 -2.35
N ALA A 195 -1.32 19.14 -2.67
CA ALA A 195 -1.50 18.34 -3.89
C ALA A 195 -1.25 19.16 -5.17
N LYS A 196 -1.62 20.45 -5.19
CA LYS A 196 -1.35 21.35 -6.33
C LYS A 196 0.15 21.60 -6.53
N LYS A 197 0.92 21.70 -5.44
CA LYS A 197 2.39 21.89 -5.48
C LYS A 197 3.14 20.63 -5.87
N ARG A 198 2.64 19.45 -5.49
CA ARG A 198 3.34 18.17 -5.61
C ARG A 198 2.71 17.23 -6.65
N LYS A 199 2.60 17.68 -7.92
CA LYS A 199 1.93 16.89 -8.98
C LYS A 199 2.58 15.52 -9.27
N GLY A 200 3.88 15.35 -9.02
CA GLY A 200 4.64 14.13 -9.32
C GLY A 200 4.52 12.98 -8.31
N ILE A 201 3.73 13.13 -7.24
CA ILE A 201 3.61 12.11 -6.19
C ILE A 201 2.64 10.98 -6.56
N THR A 202 1.68 11.25 -7.45
CA THR A 202 0.65 10.26 -7.84
C THR A 202 1.23 9.35 -8.92
N VAL A 203 1.42 8.07 -8.58
CA VAL A 203 1.93 7.05 -9.52
C VAL A 203 0.77 6.36 -10.23
N ILE A 204 -0.28 6.00 -9.48
CA ILE A 204 -1.50 5.36 -9.99
C ILE A 204 -2.72 6.03 -9.35
N GLY A 205 -3.80 6.13 -10.12
CA GLY A 205 -5.02 6.79 -9.66
C GLY A 205 -4.94 8.30 -9.89
N LYS A 206 -5.78 9.06 -9.17
CA LYS A 206 -5.83 10.52 -9.24
C LYS A 206 -6.20 11.11 -7.88
N LEU A 207 -5.89 12.39 -7.68
CA LEU A 207 -6.46 13.20 -6.61
C LEU A 207 -7.51 14.12 -7.20
N GLU A 208 -8.72 14.09 -6.63
CA GLU A 208 -9.78 15.03 -6.97
C GLU A 208 -9.83 16.13 -5.90
N TYR A 209 -9.73 17.38 -6.32
CA TYR A 209 -9.77 18.52 -5.40
C TYR A 209 -11.20 18.79 -4.94
N LYS A 210 -11.44 18.70 -3.62
CA LYS A 210 -12.68 19.15 -2.98
C LYS A 210 -12.45 20.50 -2.31
N LYS A 211 -13.12 20.76 -1.18
CA LYS A 211 -13.05 22.06 -0.48
C LYS A 211 -11.73 22.26 0.28
N LYS A 212 -11.40 21.34 1.21
CA LYS A 212 -10.20 21.41 2.06
C LYS A 212 -9.21 20.28 1.78
N TRP A 213 -9.74 19.10 1.48
CA TRP A 213 -9.00 17.86 1.32
C TRP A 213 -9.19 17.31 -0.10
N CYS A 214 -8.21 16.56 -0.57
CA CYS A 214 -8.34 15.76 -1.79
C CYS A 214 -9.11 14.48 -1.51
N ARG A 215 -9.94 14.06 -2.47
CA ARG A 215 -10.47 12.69 -2.53
C ARG A 215 -9.51 11.82 -3.34
N ILE A 216 -9.29 10.59 -2.89
CA ILE A 216 -8.46 9.61 -3.60
C ILE A 216 -9.33 8.89 -4.62
N ILE A 217 -8.94 8.93 -5.89
CA ILE A 217 -9.61 8.22 -6.96
C ILE A 217 -8.75 7.03 -7.38
N ARG A 218 -9.19 5.82 -7.02
CA ARG A 218 -8.53 4.57 -7.42
C ARG A 218 -8.72 4.33 -8.92
N LYS A 219 -7.69 3.82 -9.58
CA LYS A 219 -7.75 3.33 -10.95
C LYS A 219 -8.29 1.90 -10.93
N LYS A 220 -9.35 1.63 -11.70
CA LYS A 220 -9.83 0.27 -11.95
C LYS A 220 -8.74 -0.56 -12.62
N ARG A 221 -8.57 -1.80 -12.16
CA ARG A 221 -7.65 -2.75 -12.77
C ARG A 221 -8.27 -3.29 -14.07
N ASN A 222 -7.66 -2.97 -15.20
CA ASN A 222 -8.02 -3.57 -16.48
C ASN A 222 -7.36 -4.95 -16.56
N ILE A 223 -8.15 -6.00 -16.36
CA ILE A 223 -7.68 -7.39 -16.45
C ILE A 223 -7.86 -7.84 -17.91
N THR A 224 -7.14 -7.22 -18.84
CA THR A 224 -7.17 -7.60 -20.27
C THR A 224 -5.88 -8.25 -20.75
N GLN A 225 -4.94 -8.56 -19.87
CA GLN A 225 -3.76 -9.34 -20.23
C GLN A 225 -3.57 -10.48 -19.23
N SER A 226 -4.16 -11.62 -19.57
CA SER A 226 -3.59 -12.92 -19.22
C SER A 226 -2.28 -13.05 -19.99
N LEU A 227 -1.15 -12.77 -19.34
CA LEU A 227 0.10 -13.37 -19.74
C LEU A 227 0.17 -14.71 -19.03
N SER A 228 -0.08 -15.77 -19.80
CA SER A 228 0.48 -17.09 -19.53
C SER A 228 1.98 -16.91 -19.29
N LEU A 229 2.43 -17.26 -18.09
CA LEU A 229 3.83 -17.62 -17.86
C LEU A 229 4.05 -19.00 -18.48
#